data_AF-A0A959FR53-F1
#
_entry.id   AF-A0A959FR53-F1
#
_cell.length_a   1.000
_cell.length_b   1.000
_cell.length_c   1.000
_cell.angle_alpha   90.00
_cell.angle_beta   90.00
_cell.angle_gamma   90.00
#
_symmetry.space_group_name_H-M   'P 1'
#
loop_
_entity.id
_entity.type
_entity.pdbx_description
1 polymer ?
#
loop_
_entity_poly.entity_id
_entity_poly.type
_entity_poly.pdbx_seq_one_letter_code
_entity_poly.pdbx_strand_id
1 'polypeptide(L)'
;MADLIASTARSPLKAIWHTGCLWVFLTACQHPEPVVRPAFYHWRTELALAPAEQVWLDTLGADRLYVKFFDIGWDAGRGMATPRAVLQRSEPLPAGVEIVPAVFMTNRTFQE
;
A
#
# COMPACT_ATOMS: atom_id res chain seq x y z
N MET A 1 -67.70 -30.62 -29.35
CA MET A 1 -67.18 -31.07 -28.04
C MET A 1 -65.67 -30.92 -28.13
N ALA A 2 -65.21 -29.67 -28.02
CA ALA A 2 -64.78 -29.07 -26.76
C ALA A 2 -63.36 -29.57 -26.44
N ASP A 3 -62.41 -28.67 -26.71
CA ASP A 3 -61.08 -28.55 -26.14
C ASP A 3 -60.15 -29.76 -26.18
N LEU A 4 -58.90 -29.54 -26.61
CA LEU A 4 -57.66 -29.90 -25.92
C LEU A 4 -56.50 -29.98 -26.94
N ILE A 5 -55.31 -29.43 -26.77
CA ILE A 5 -54.73 -28.47 -25.82
C ILE A 5 -53.54 -27.82 -26.55
N ALA A 6 -53.51 -26.49 -26.47
CA ALA A 6 -52.34 -25.62 -26.39
C ALA A 6 -51.17 -25.78 -27.39
N SER A 7 -51.25 -24.93 -28.41
CA SER A 7 -50.16 -24.04 -28.83
C SER A 7 -49.09 -23.84 -27.74
N THR A 8 -47.94 -24.50 -27.90
CA THR A 8 -46.70 -24.14 -27.21
C THR A 8 -46.07 -22.93 -27.88
N ALA A 9 -46.78 -21.81 -27.94
CA ALA A 9 -46.18 -20.52 -28.23
C ALA A 9 -45.43 -20.05 -26.96
N ARG A 10 -44.16 -20.43 -26.83
CA ARG A 10 -43.28 -19.91 -25.77
C ARG A 10 -43.21 -18.40 -25.94
N SER A 11 -43.74 -17.65 -24.96
CA SER A 11 -43.78 -16.19 -25.03
C SER A 11 -42.34 -15.63 -25.02
N PRO A 12 -41.98 -14.71 -25.93
CA PRO A 12 -40.63 -14.14 -25.99
C PRO A 12 -40.31 -13.29 -24.75
N LEU A 13 -41.34 -12.87 -24.01
CA LEU A 13 -41.24 -12.03 -22.81
C LEU A 13 -40.47 -12.70 -21.65
N LYS A 14 -40.54 -14.03 -21.50
CA LYS A 14 -39.77 -14.75 -20.46
C LYS A 14 -38.28 -14.83 -20.79
N ALA A 15 -37.94 -14.95 -22.07
CA ALA A 15 -36.55 -14.99 -22.52
C ALA A 15 -35.84 -13.65 -22.27
N ILE A 16 -36.55 -12.53 -22.45
CA ILE A 16 -36.02 -11.18 -22.22
C ILE A 16 -35.67 -10.96 -20.74
N TRP A 17 -36.48 -11.49 -19.81
CA TRP A 17 -36.23 -11.37 -18.36
C TRP A 17 -35.01 -12.17 -17.89
N HIS A 18 -34.84 -13.41 -18.37
CA HIS A 18 -33.69 -14.23 -17.99
C HIS A 18 -32.38 -13.72 -18.60
N THR A 19 -32.42 -13.17 -19.81
CA THR A 19 -31.23 -12.62 -20.48
C THR A 19 -30.75 -11.32 -19.83
N GLY A 20 -31.68 -10.49 -19.34
CA GLY A 20 -31.37 -9.26 -18.60
C GLY A 20 -30.71 -9.53 -17.24
N CYS A 21 -31.20 -10.52 -16.47
CA CYS A 21 -30.56 -10.93 -15.21
C CYS A 21 -29.13 -11.42 -15.43
N LEU A 22 -28.88 -12.24 -16.45
CA LEU A 22 -27.55 -12.75 -16.76
C LEU A 22 -26.54 -11.62 -17.06
N TRP A 23 -26.99 -10.55 -17.72
CA TRP A 23 -26.17 -9.37 -18.00
C TRP A 23 -25.82 -8.55 -16.75
N VAL A 24 -26.73 -8.43 -15.78
CA VAL A 24 -26.50 -7.70 -14.52
C VAL A 24 -25.47 -8.41 -13.62
N PHE A 25 -25.40 -9.74 -13.66
CA PHE A 25 -24.39 -10.49 -12.90
C PHE A 25 -22.97 -10.34 -13.45
N LEU A 26 -22.79 -9.96 -14.72
CA LEU A 26 -21.47 -9.85 -15.36
C LEU A 26 -20.73 -8.54 -15.06
N THR A 27 -21.41 -7.52 -14.54
CA THR A 27 -20.80 -6.21 -14.23
C THR A 27 -20.49 -6.02 -12.74
N ALA A 28 -20.76 -7.01 -11.89
CA ALA A 28 -20.62 -6.90 -10.44
C ALA A 28 -19.16 -6.87 -9.93
N CYS A 29 -18.19 -7.25 -10.78
CA CYS A 29 -16.77 -7.25 -10.44
C CYS A 29 -16.03 -6.11 -11.16
N GLN A 30 -16.13 -4.90 -10.61
CA GLN A 30 -15.19 -3.82 -10.93
C GLN A 30 -14.45 -3.46 -9.63
N HIS A 31 -13.31 -4.11 -9.40
CA HIS A 31 -12.39 -3.67 -8.35
C HIS A 31 -11.48 -2.62 -8.98
N PRO A 32 -11.52 -1.34 -8.54
CA PRO A 32 -10.54 -0.38 -9.01
C PRO A 32 -9.15 -0.89 -8.59
N GLU A 33 -8.26 -1.03 -9.57
CA GLU A 33 -6.88 -1.40 -9.30
C GLU A 33 -6.25 -0.33 -8.38
N PRO A 34 -5.63 -0.72 -7.25
CA PRO A 34 -4.98 0.24 -6.38
C PRO A 34 -3.83 0.90 -7.13
N VAL A 35 -3.74 2.23 -7.03
CA VAL A 35 -2.59 2.97 -7.55
C VAL A 35 -1.37 2.63 -6.71
N VAL A 36 -0.45 1.86 -7.28
CA VAL A 36 0.82 1.52 -6.64
C VAL A 36 1.78 2.71 -6.78
N ARG A 37 2.20 3.25 -5.63
CA ARG A 37 3.24 4.29 -5.56
C ARG A 37 4.51 3.67 -4.96
N PRO A 38 5.60 3.53 -5.73
CA PRO A 38 6.87 3.03 -5.21
C PRO A 38 7.39 3.91 -4.06
N ALA A 39 7.98 3.27 -3.05
CA ALA A 39 8.60 3.96 -1.93
C ALA A 39 9.78 3.13 -1.41
N PHE A 40 10.75 3.80 -0.79
CA PHE A 40 11.98 3.17 -0.31
C PHE A 40 12.22 3.41 1.18
N TYR A 41 13.03 2.56 1.79
CA TYR A 41 13.55 2.75 3.14
C TYR A 41 15.02 3.13 3.10
N HIS A 42 15.36 4.27 3.71
CA HIS A 42 16.73 4.63 4.03
C HIS A 42 17.06 4.19 5.46
N TRP A 43 17.67 3.02 5.59
CA TRP A 43 17.93 2.38 6.89
C TRP A 43 19.40 2.51 7.33
N ARG A 44 19.95 3.72 7.22
CA ARG A 44 21.31 4.06 7.66
C ARG A 44 21.26 5.22 8.64
N THR A 45 22.26 5.30 9.51
CA THR A 45 22.40 6.41 10.46
C THR A 45 22.72 7.72 9.74
N GLU A 46 23.50 7.69 8.66
CA GLU A 46 23.76 8.89 7.85
C GLU A 46 22.79 8.95 6.67
N LEU A 47 22.07 10.07 6.54
CA LEU A 47 21.28 10.41 5.37
C LEU A 47 22.15 11.12 4.34
N ALA A 48 22.74 10.32 3.46
CA ALA A 48 23.46 10.75 2.27
C ALA A 48 23.07 9.80 1.14
N LEU A 49 22.24 10.29 0.21
CA LEU A 49 21.79 9.50 -0.94
C LEU A 49 22.88 9.52 -2.01
N ALA A 50 23.41 8.36 -2.36
CA ALA A 50 24.33 8.22 -3.47
C ALA A 50 23.65 8.67 -4.78
N PRO A 51 24.39 9.14 -5.79
CA PRO A 51 23.82 9.56 -7.06
C PRO A 51 22.93 8.50 -7.71
N ALA A 52 23.28 7.21 -7.59
CA ALA A 52 22.48 6.11 -8.10
C ALA A 52 21.12 5.98 -7.38
N GLU A 53 21.07 6.22 -6.07
CA GLU A 53 19.84 6.15 -5.28
C GLU A 53 18.89 7.30 -5.67
N GLN A 54 19.43 8.50 -5.90
CA GLN A 54 18.65 9.64 -6.40
C GLN A 54 18.05 9.35 -7.78
N VAL A 55 18.84 8.76 -8.69
CA VAL A 55 18.36 8.35 -10.03
C VAL A 55 17.25 7.30 -9.92
N TRP A 56 17.34 6.36 -8.98
CA TRP A 56 16.28 5.36 -8.78
C TRP A 56 14.99 5.98 -8.25
N LEU A 57 15.08 6.91 -7.30
CA LEU A 57 13.89 7.62 -6.79
C LEU A 57 13.16 8.33 -7.93
N ASP A 58 13.89 9.02 -8.80
CA ASP A 58 13.34 9.74 -9.95
C ASP A 58 12.76 8.78 -11.01
N THR A 59 13.56 7.82 -11.47
CA THR A 59 13.18 6.90 -12.57
C THR A 59 11.96 6.04 -12.23
N LEU A 60 11.81 5.68 -10.96
CA LEU A 60 10.69 4.87 -10.48
C LEU A 60 9.49 5.72 -10.04
N GLY A 61 9.58 7.05 -10.11
CA GLY A 61 8.54 7.96 -9.63
C GLY A 61 8.24 7.76 -8.14
N ALA A 62 9.27 7.43 -7.35
CA ALA A 62 9.12 7.23 -5.92
C ALA A 62 9.10 8.59 -5.21
N ASP A 63 7.89 9.04 -4.88
CA ASP A 63 7.62 10.32 -4.21
C ASP A 63 7.76 10.24 -2.68
N ARG A 64 8.14 9.07 -2.14
CA ARG A 64 8.23 8.83 -0.69
C ARG A 64 9.47 8.04 -0.28
N LEU A 65 10.15 8.53 0.77
CA LEU A 65 11.29 7.88 1.42
C LEU A 65 11.05 7.75 2.93
N TYR A 66 11.00 6.52 3.42
CA TYR A 66 10.97 6.22 4.85
C TYR A 66 12.39 6.29 5.41
N VAL A 67 12.67 7.26 6.27
CA VAL A 67 14.02 7.48 6.81
C VAL A 67 14.06 7.06 8.27
N LYS A 68 15.02 6.22 8.64
CA LYS A 68 15.22 5.84 10.04
C LYS A 68 15.78 7.02 10.84
N PHE A 69 14.96 7.62 11.70
CA PHE A 69 15.35 8.77 12.51
C PHE A 69 16.21 8.37 13.71
N PHE A 70 15.87 7.25 14.36
CA PHE A 70 16.65 6.65 15.44
C PHE A 70 16.09 5.26 15.76
N ASP A 71 16.88 4.50 16.52
CA ASP A 71 16.47 3.25 17.15
C ASP A 71 16.11 3.52 18.62
N ILE A 72 15.22 2.72 19.20
CA ILE A 72 14.92 2.71 20.63
C ILE A 72 15.39 1.37 21.20
N GLY A 73 16.30 1.44 22.17
CA GLY A 73 16.78 0.29 22.91
C GLY A 73 16.81 0.55 24.41
N TRP A 74 16.64 -0.51 25.20
CA TRP A 74 16.76 -0.45 26.66
C TRP A 74 18.17 -0.05 27.10
N ASP A 75 18.29 0.93 27.98
CA ASP A 75 19.54 1.30 28.66
C ASP A 75 19.46 0.83 30.12
N ALA A 76 20.16 -0.25 30.44
CA ALA A 76 20.19 -0.81 31.79
C ALA A 76 20.85 0.11 32.82
N GLY A 77 21.78 0.99 32.41
CA GLY A 77 22.41 1.95 33.31
C GLY A 77 21.48 3.08 33.71
N ARG A 78 20.52 3.41 32.84
CA ARG A 78 19.48 4.43 33.10
C ARG A 78 18.14 3.84 33.56
N GLY A 79 17.94 2.54 33.40
CA GLY A 79 16.67 1.86 33.67
C GLY A 79 15.53 2.36 32.78
N MET A 80 15.83 2.72 31.52
CA MET A 80 14.80 3.21 30.60
C MET A 80 15.14 3.00 29.11
N ALA A 81 14.10 2.94 28.29
CA ALA A 81 14.21 3.00 26.84
C ALA A 81 14.82 4.33 26.38
N THR A 82 15.88 4.28 25.56
CA THR A 82 16.61 5.48 25.13
C THR A 82 16.85 5.47 23.61
N PRO A 83 16.79 6.63 22.93
CA PRO A 83 17.18 6.75 21.53
C PRO A 83 18.65 6.37 21.29
N ARG A 84 18.91 5.66 20.20
CA ARG A 84 20.23 5.21 19.72
C ARG A 84 20.32 5.41 18.22
N ALA A 85 21.55 5.45 17.68
CA ALA A 85 21.79 5.60 16.24
C ALA A 85 20.95 6.73 15.59
N VAL A 86 20.94 7.90 16.24
CA VAL A 86 20.21 9.08 15.79
C VAL A 86 20.70 9.49 14.40
N LEU A 87 19.76 9.78 13.51
CA LEU A 87 20.00 10.21 12.15
C LEU A 87 20.96 11.39 12.11
N GLN A 88 21.98 11.24 11.27
CA GLN A 88 22.95 12.25 10.93
C GLN A 88 22.69 12.70 9.50
N ARG A 89 22.81 14.00 9.25
CA ARG A 89 22.57 14.57 7.93
C ARG A 89 23.65 15.60 7.63
N SER A 90 24.37 15.39 6.54
CA SER A 90 25.39 16.30 6.01
C SER A 90 24.83 17.20 4.89
N GLU A 91 23.82 16.73 4.15
CA GLU A 91 23.24 17.40 2.97
C GLU A 91 21.74 17.66 3.12
N PRO A 92 21.15 18.72 2.53
CA PRO A 92 19.70 18.99 2.58
C PRO A 92 18.85 17.76 2.25
N LEU A 93 17.62 17.72 2.78
CA LEU A 93 16.68 16.67 2.40
C LEU A 93 16.41 16.73 0.89
N PRO A 94 16.28 15.57 0.20
CA PRO A 94 16.02 15.54 -1.23
C PRO A 94 14.71 16.30 -1.54
N ALA A 95 14.78 17.23 -2.48
CA ALA A 95 13.60 17.96 -2.95
C ALA A 95 12.67 17.03 -3.73
N GLY A 96 11.35 17.26 -3.63
CA GLY A 96 10.36 16.48 -4.39
C GLY A 96 10.08 15.08 -3.84
N VAL A 97 10.70 14.68 -2.71
CA VAL A 97 10.45 13.41 -2.03
C VAL A 97 9.89 13.68 -0.63
N GLU A 98 8.75 13.07 -0.31
CA GLU A 98 8.18 13.06 1.02
C GLU A 98 9.06 12.24 1.96
N ILE A 99 9.60 12.89 3.00
CA ILE A 99 10.35 12.20 4.05
C ILE A 99 9.40 11.75 5.15
N VAL A 100 9.25 10.43 5.31
CA VAL A 100 8.45 9.83 6.37
C VAL A 100 9.38 9.32 7.48
N PRO A 101 9.31 9.87 8.71
CA PRO A 101 10.18 9.43 9.79
C PRO A 101 9.79 8.02 10.26
N ALA A 102 10.79 7.14 10.38
CA ALA A 102 10.66 5.80 10.93
C ALA A 102 11.48 5.68 12.22
N VAL A 103 10.94 4.99 13.22
CA VAL A 103 11.61 4.66 14.47
C VAL A 103 11.69 3.15 14.59
N PHE A 104 12.90 2.62 14.78
CA PHE A 104 13.08 1.20 15.04
C PHE A 104 13.01 0.92 16.52
N MET A 105 12.39 -0.19 16.94
CA MET A 105 12.38 -0.61 18.34
C MET A 105 12.52 -2.12 18.43
N THR A 106 13.37 -2.60 19.34
CA THR A 106 13.49 -4.03 19.64
C THR A 106 12.44 -4.47 20.65
N ASN A 107 11.96 -5.71 20.56
CA ASN A 107 11.02 -6.27 21.54
C ASN A 107 11.52 -6.20 22.99
N ARG A 108 12.84 -6.30 23.20
CA ARG A 108 13.48 -6.17 24.51
C ARG A 108 13.09 -4.88 25.23
N THR A 109 12.89 -3.78 24.49
CA THR A 109 12.49 -2.48 25.03
C THR A 109 11.16 -2.54 25.79
N PHE A 110 10.28 -3.50 25.48
CA PHE A 110 9.00 -3.70 26.17
C PHE A 110 9.04 -4.69 27.33
N GLN A 111 10.13 -5.46 27.47
CA GLN A 111 10.21 -6.62 28.36
C GLN A 111 11.01 -6.35 29.64
N GLU A 112 11.73 -5.23 29.69
CA GLU A 112 12.58 -4.79 30.80
C GLU A 112 11.86 -3.69 31.59
#